data_AF-A0A8J6KBL3-F1
#
_entry.id   AF-A0A8J6KBL3-F1
#
_cell.length_a   1.000
_cell.length_b   1.000
_cell.length_c   1.000
_cell.angle_alpha   90.00
_cell.angle_beta   90.00
_cell.angle_gamma   90.00
#
_symmetry.space_group_name_H-M   'P 1'
#
loop_
_entity.id
_entity.type
_entity.pdbx_description
1 polymer ?
#
loop_
_entity_poly.entity_id
_entity_poly.type
_entity_poly.pdbx_seq_one_letter_code
_entity_poly.pdbx_strand_id
1 'polypeptide(L)'
;MHNNVKRLQLQLKDVKPTPEFVEKLREMMEEIDNAISAFKEEQRIIYEELMKEEKTTVIELSALEKKIESSFNAVPEKSFKVLSGKAQLDALACSQLPEEVVAFEKFLQQTGGRLGEWDDFDHQSFLKVWTKHKGKPSYLEEALAYLPSRTSEDVEQHEMWYKEFLYLEEKKKEVQVHVDKDPSRLCKLTKGWEERCKNIGPTGSAPLLQIPHRAVPTWRQGL
;
A
#
# COMPACT_ATOMS: atom_id res chain seq x y z
N MET A 1 -17.87 14.72 41.74
CA MET A 1 -19.29 14.50 42.14
C MET A 1 -19.48 13.41 43.20
N HIS A 2 -19.02 12.16 42.99
CA HIS A 2 -19.29 11.04 43.92
C HIS A 2 -18.85 11.25 45.38
N ASN A 3 -17.73 11.94 45.63
CA ASN A 3 -17.22 12.18 46.98
C ASN A 3 -18.07 13.19 47.77
N ASN A 4 -18.60 14.22 47.11
CA ASN A 4 -19.43 15.26 47.74
C ASN A 4 -20.80 14.69 48.15
N VAL A 5 -21.39 13.84 47.30
CA VAL A 5 -22.67 13.16 47.57
C VAL A 5 -22.55 12.19 48.74
N LYS A 6 -21.48 11.38 48.78
CA LYS A 6 -21.22 10.45 49.90
C LYS A 6 -21.03 11.19 51.23
N ARG A 7 -20.37 12.36 51.21
CA ARG A 7 -20.18 13.22 52.39
C ARG A 7 -21.51 13.76 52.91
N LEU A 8 -22.41 14.23 52.03
CA LEU A 8 -23.75 14.70 52.40
C LEU A 8 -24.60 13.58 53.01
N GLN A 9 -24.58 12.39 52.40
CA GLN A 9 -25.33 11.22 52.89
C GLN A 9 -24.90 10.77 54.30
N LEU A 10 -23.62 10.94 54.65
CA LEU A 10 -23.10 10.60 55.97
C LEU A 10 -23.55 11.60 57.06
N GLN A 11 -23.66 12.89 56.72
CA GLN A 11 -24.02 13.93 57.69
C GLN A 11 -25.53 13.99 58.01
N LEU A 12 -26.37 13.31 57.24
CA LEU A 12 -27.83 13.30 57.40
C LEU A 12 -28.37 12.19 58.33
N LYS A 13 -27.52 11.31 58.87
CA LYS A 13 -28.00 10.09 59.55
C LYS A 13 -28.55 10.29 60.97
N ASP A 14 -28.09 11.28 61.75
CA ASP A 14 -28.58 11.50 63.13
C ASP A 14 -28.32 12.94 63.66
N VAL A 15 -29.08 13.95 63.20
CA VAL A 15 -28.84 15.35 63.64
C VAL A 15 -30.13 16.11 63.94
N LYS A 16 -30.16 16.82 65.08
CA LYS A 16 -31.23 17.75 65.47
C LYS A 16 -31.10 19.08 64.70
N PRO A 17 -32.20 19.72 64.28
CA PRO A 17 -32.15 20.96 63.50
C PRO A 17 -31.70 22.14 64.38
N THR A 18 -30.39 22.31 64.48
CA THR A 18 -29.74 23.50 65.04
C THR A 18 -29.48 24.50 63.90
N PRO A 19 -29.63 25.83 64.11
CA PRO A 19 -29.43 26.83 63.06
C PRO A 19 -28.11 26.71 62.29
N GLU A 20 -27.00 26.41 62.98
CA GLU A 20 -25.69 26.16 62.35
C GLU A 20 -25.68 24.93 61.43
N PHE A 21 -26.43 23.87 61.78
CA PHE A 21 -26.50 22.65 60.99
C PHE A 21 -27.30 22.87 59.69
N VAL A 22 -28.37 23.66 59.77
CA VAL A 22 -29.17 24.03 58.60
C VAL A 22 -28.33 24.88 57.63
N GLU A 23 -27.49 25.78 58.14
CA GLU A 23 -26.61 26.59 57.30
C GLU A 23 -25.53 25.74 56.64
N LYS A 24 -24.92 24.80 57.37
CA LYS A 24 -23.97 23.84 56.80
C LYS A 24 -24.59 22.93 55.73
N LEU A 25 -25.85 22.55 55.89
CA LEU A 25 -26.59 21.80 54.86
C LEU A 25 -26.82 22.65 53.61
N ARG A 26 -27.17 23.93 53.78
CA ARG A 26 -27.32 24.89 52.67
C ARG A 26 -26.01 25.01 51.89
N GLU A 27 -24.90 25.26 52.58
CA GLU A 27 -23.58 25.36 51.94
C GLU A 27 -23.22 24.09 51.16
N MET A 28 -23.45 22.91 51.74
CA MET A 28 -23.18 21.65 51.03
C MET A 28 -24.11 21.41 49.83
N MET A 29 -25.38 21.80 49.92
CA MET A 29 -26.31 21.72 48.78
C MET A 29 -25.85 22.66 47.66
N GLU A 30 -25.44 23.88 48.00
CA GLU A 30 -24.90 24.85 47.05
C GLU A 30 -23.58 24.36 46.41
N GLU A 31 -22.68 23.76 47.19
CA GLU A 31 -21.47 23.12 46.65
C GLU A 31 -21.80 21.99 45.66
N ILE A 32 -22.82 21.19 45.95
CA ILE A 32 -23.24 20.09 45.08
C ILE A 32 -23.90 20.63 43.81
N ASP A 33 -24.78 21.63 43.92
CA ASP A 33 -25.45 22.25 42.78
C ASP A 33 -24.46 22.98 41.87
N ASN A 34 -23.48 23.66 42.45
CA ASN A 34 -22.37 24.26 41.72
C ASN A 34 -21.52 23.18 41.02
N ALA A 35 -21.22 22.06 41.71
CA ALA A 35 -20.49 20.95 41.10
C ALA A 35 -21.27 20.26 39.95
N ILE A 36 -22.59 20.12 40.09
CA ILE A 36 -23.47 19.60 39.04
C ILE A 36 -23.49 20.57 37.85
N SER A 37 -23.60 21.87 38.11
CA SER A 37 -23.64 22.90 37.06
C SER A 37 -22.32 22.96 36.30
N ALA A 38 -21.18 22.94 37.00
CA ALA A 38 -19.86 22.87 36.39
C ALA A 38 -19.66 21.59 35.55
N PHE A 39 -20.09 20.43 36.05
CA PHE A 39 -20.03 19.19 35.29
C PHE A 39 -20.89 19.25 34.02
N LYS A 40 -22.11 19.77 34.10
CA LYS A 40 -22.98 19.95 32.92
C LYS A 40 -22.38 20.92 31.91
N GLU A 41 -21.76 21.99 32.39
CA GLU A 41 -21.05 22.97 31.56
C GLU A 41 -19.88 22.31 30.81
N GLU A 42 -19.05 21.56 31.53
CA GLU A 42 -17.91 20.82 30.97
C GLU A 42 -18.37 19.82 29.90
N GLN A 43 -19.41 19.03 30.18
CA GLN A 43 -19.99 18.11 29.20
C GLN A 43 -20.53 18.85 27.96
N ARG A 44 -21.16 20.03 28.13
CA ARG A 44 -21.64 20.83 27.00
C ARG A 44 -20.47 21.32 26.14
N ILE A 45 -19.38 21.78 26.76
CA ILE A 45 -18.18 22.24 26.06
C ILE A 45 -17.55 21.10 25.25
N ILE A 46 -17.35 19.94 25.87
CA ILE A 46 -16.80 18.74 25.20
C ILE A 46 -17.68 18.35 24.01
N TYR A 47 -19.00 18.31 24.20
CA TYR A 47 -19.92 17.99 23.13
C TYR A 47 -19.84 19.00 21.97
N GLU A 48 -19.82 20.30 22.27
CA GLU A 48 -19.73 21.34 21.25
C GLU A 48 -18.41 21.29 20.47
N GLU A 49 -17.30 20.97 21.14
CA GLU A 49 -16.00 20.76 20.53
C GLU A 49 -16.00 19.55 19.60
N LEU A 50 -16.49 18.40 20.07
CA LEU A 50 -16.61 17.19 19.25
C LEU A 50 -17.52 17.42 18.02
N MET A 51 -18.64 18.13 18.19
CA MET A 51 -19.52 18.47 17.06
C MET A 51 -18.85 19.41 16.05
N LYS A 52 -17.92 20.27 16.48
CA LYS A 52 -17.11 21.11 15.58
C LYS A 52 -16.05 20.28 14.86
N GLU A 53 -15.39 19.37 15.57
CA GLU A 53 -14.38 18.47 15.00
C GLU A 53 -15.00 17.52 13.95
N GLU A 54 -16.15 16.91 14.27
CA GLU A 54 -16.90 16.06 13.32
C GLU A 54 -17.26 16.85 12.05
N LYS A 55 -17.81 18.05 12.20
CA LYS A 55 -18.14 18.90 11.03
C LYS A 55 -16.89 19.25 10.21
N THR A 56 -15.78 19.56 10.87
CA THR A 56 -14.54 19.96 10.21
C THR A 56 -13.96 18.80 9.41
N THR A 57 -13.86 17.61 10.04
CA THR A 57 -13.36 16.40 9.39
C THR A 57 -14.26 15.95 8.24
N VAL A 58 -15.59 16.06 8.36
CA VAL A 58 -16.52 15.79 7.25
C VAL A 58 -16.29 16.74 6.07
N ILE A 59 -16.05 18.03 6.34
CA ILE A 59 -15.73 18.98 5.28
C ILE A 59 -14.41 18.61 4.60
N GLU A 60 -13.38 18.28 5.39
CA GLU A 60 -12.07 17.85 4.87
C GLU A 60 -12.18 16.59 4.00
N LEU A 61 -12.92 15.57 4.45
CA LEU A 61 -13.18 14.36 3.67
C LEU A 61 -13.89 14.68 2.36
N SER A 62 -14.95 15.51 2.39
CA SER A 62 -15.67 15.91 1.18
C SER A 62 -14.79 16.68 0.20
N ALA A 63 -13.81 17.46 0.69
CA ALA A 63 -12.86 18.17 -0.14
C ALA A 63 -11.85 17.21 -0.78
N LEU A 64 -11.38 16.21 -0.04
CA LEU A 64 -10.51 15.16 -0.56
C LEU A 64 -11.23 14.30 -1.61
N GLU A 65 -12.48 13.90 -1.35
CA GLU A 65 -13.31 13.16 -2.29
C GLU A 65 -13.47 13.92 -3.61
N LYS A 66 -13.85 15.20 -3.57
CA LYS A 66 -13.94 16.04 -4.77
C LYS A 66 -12.61 16.19 -5.49
N LYS A 67 -11.50 16.26 -4.76
CA LYS A 67 -10.15 16.33 -5.37
C LYS A 67 -9.81 15.03 -6.10
N ILE A 68 -10.20 13.88 -5.54
CA ILE A 68 -10.05 12.57 -6.17
C ILE A 68 -10.92 12.50 -7.42
N GLU A 69 -12.22 12.79 -7.32
CA GLU A 69 -13.13 12.81 -8.46
C GLU A 69 -12.65 13.74 -9.58
N SER A 70 -12.18 14.95 -9.24
CA SER A 70 -11.61 15.86 -10.22
C SER A 70 -10.33 15.32 -10.86
N SER A 71 -9.52 14.55 -10.14
CA SER A 71 -8.30 13.94 -10.67
C SER A 71 -8.62 12.77 -11.61
N PHE A 72 -9.71 12.04 -11.37
CA PHE A 72 -10.19 10.97 -12.25
C PHE A 72 -10.95 11.49 -13.47
N ASN A 73 -11.71 12.59 -13.32
CA ASN A 73 -12.47 13.21 -14.42
C ASN A 73 -11.64 14.19 -15.26
N ALA A 74 -10.47 14.63 -14.77
CA ALA A 74 -9.49 15.35 -15.57
C ALA A 74 -8.87 14.38 -16.59
N VAL A 75 -9.57 14.16 -17.70
CA VAL A 75 -8.97 13.65 -18.94
C VAL A 75 -7.75 14.53 -19.24
N PRO A 76 -6.54 13.97 -19.30
CA PRO A 76 -5.38 14.76 -19.68
C PRO A 76 -5.38 14.96 -21.19
N GLU A 77 -6.06 16.01 -21.65
CA GLU A 77 -5.55 16.71 -22.84
C GLU A 77 -4.32 17.53 -22.41
N LYS A 78 -3.17 17.05 -22.88
CA LYS A 78 -1.84 17.69 -22.98
C LYS A 78 -0.82 17.42 -21.86
N SER A 79 0.05 16.47 -22.24
CA SER A 79 1.51 16.56 -22.18
C SER A 79 2.20 16.52 -20.83
N PHE A 80 2.32 15.30 -20.28
CA PHE A 80 3.56 14.90 -19.62
C PHE A 80 4.56 14.43 -20.69
N LYS A 81 5.38 15.36 -21.21
CA LYS A 81 6.67 15.01 -21.82
C LYS A 81 7.66 14.76 -20.68
N VAL A 82 7.65 13.54 -20.15
CA VAL A 82 8.88 12.95 -19.61
C VAL A 82 9.51 12.21 -20.78
N LEU A 83 10.71 12.64 -21.17
CA LEU A 83 11.52 11.91 -22.13
C LEU A 83 11.81 10.51 -21.58
N SER A 84 11.08 9.52 -22.06
CA SER A 84 11.56 8.15 -22.13
C SER A 84 11.45 7.73 -23.58
N GLY A 85 12.54 7.92 -24.30
CA GLY A 85 12.64 7.53 -25.69
C GLY A 85 12.54 6.01 -25.81
N LYS A 86 11.42 5.53 -26.34
CA LYS A 86 11.40 4.57 -27.44
C LYS A 86 10.00 4.43 -28.04
N ALA A 87 9.94 4.80 -29.32
CA ALA A 87 9.12 4.24 -30.38
C ALA A 87 7.59 4.27 -30.18
N GLN A 88 6.99 5.31 -30.74
CA GLN A 88 5.85 5.09 -31.63
C GLN A 88 6.31 4.15 -32.76
N LEU A 89 5.98 2.87 -32.62
CA LEU A 89 5.84 1.92 -33.72
C LEU A 89 4.78 0.90 -33.30
N ASP A 90 3.78 0.77 -34.16
CA ASP A 90 2.75 -0.29 -34.22
C ASP A 90 1.58 -0.25 -33.24
N ALA A 91 0.59 0.58 -33.61
CA ALA A 91 -0.84 0.34 -33.39
C ALA A 91 -1.38 -0.90 -34.18
N LEU A 92 -0.53 -1.91 -34.40
CA LEU A 92 -0.84 -3.19 -35.06
C LEU A 92 -0.29 -4.40 -34.29
N ALA A 93 0.28 -4.21 -33.09
CA ALA A 93 0.81 -5.29 -32.24
C ALA A 93 -0.05 -5.57 -30.99
N CYS A 94 -1.33 -5.16 -30.97
CA CYS A 94 -2.24 -5.43 -29.85
C CYS A 94 -3.04 -6.72 -30.04
N SER A 95 -2.41 -7.76 -30.59
CA SER A 95 -3.02 -9.09 -30.71
C SER A 95 -2.12 -10.09 -30.02
N GLN A 96 -2.61 -10.55 -28.86
CA GLN A 96 -2.08 -11.64 -28.03
C GLN A 96 -0.99 -11.24 -27.04
N LEU A 97 -1.35 -10.40 -26.06
CA LEU A 97 -0.80 -10.64 -24.73
C LEU A 97 -1.27 -12.04 -24.30
N PRO A 98 -0.36 -12.91 -23.83
CA PRO A 98 -0.73 -14.23 -23.37
C PRO A 98 -1.79 -14.15 -22.27
N GLU A 99 -2.75 -15.08 -22.31
CA GLU A 99 -3.90 -15.11 -21.40
C GLU A 99 -3.48 -15.03 -19.93
N GLU A 100 -2.33 -15.62 -19.59
CA GLU A 100 -1.77 -15.62 -18.24
C GLU A 100 -1.35 -14.22 -17.77
N VAL A 101 -0.84 -13.39 -18.68
CA VAL A 101 -0.47 -12.00 -18.37
C VAL A 101 -1.72 -11.16 -18.15
N VAL A 102 -2.74 -11.36 -18.98
CA VAL A 102 -4.04 -10.67 -18.88
C VAL A 102 -4.78 -11.08 -17.61
N ALA A 103 -4.80 -12.38 -17.28
CA ALA A 103 -5.40 -12.92 -16.07
C ALA A 103 -4.75 -12.34 -14.81
N PHE A 104 -3.41 -12.27 -14.77
CA PHE A 104 -2.68 -11.67 -13.66
C PHE A 104 -2.98 -10.17 -13.52
N GLU A 105 -2.99 -9.41 -14.62
CA GLU A 105 -3.30 -7.97 -14.56
C GLU A 105 -4.74 -7.71 -14.11
N LYS A 106 -5.70 -8.50 -14.59
CA LYS A 106 -7.09 -8.44 -14.15
C LYS A 106 -7.22 -8.76 -12.66
N PHE A 107 -6.53 -9.79 -12.18
CA PHE A 107 -6.48 -10.14 -10.76
C PHE A 107 -5.99 -8.97 -9.90
N LEU A 108 -4.89 -8.31 -10.30
CA LEU A 108 -4.39 -7.14 -9.57
C LEU A 108 -5.38 -5.98 -9.58
N GLN A 109 -6.07 -5.74 -10.69
CA GLN A 109 -7.10 -4.68 -10.75
C GLN A 109 -8.30 -4.99 -9.83
N GLN A 110 -8.67 -6.26 -9.70
CA GLN A 110 -9.82 -6.68 -8.89
C GLN A 110 -9.51 -6.81 -7.40
N THR A 111 -8.26 -7.11 -7.02
CA THR A 111 -7.87 -7.41 -5.64
C THR A 111 -7.08 -6.28 -4.97
N GLY A 112 -7.19 -5.05 -5.47
CA GLY A 112 -6.52 -3.90 -4.85
C GLY A 112 -5.00 -3.84 -5.06
N GLY A 113 -4.52 -4.40 -6.17
CA GLY A 113 -3.13 -4.30 -6.61
C GLY A 113 -2.22 -5.40 -6.06
N ARG A 114 -0.93 -5.09 -5.91
CA ARG A 114 0.09 -6.07 -5.49
C ARG A 114 0.08 -6.36 -4.00
N LEU A 115 -0.70 -5.63 -3.21
CA LEU A 115 -0.74 -5.75 -1.76
C LEU A 115 -2.08 -6.28 -1.25
N GLY A 116 -3.06 -6.54 -2.11
CA GLY A 116 -4.31 -7.18 -1.67
C GLY A 116 -5.21 -6.27 -0.82
N GLU A 117 -5.16 -4.94 -1.02
CA GLU A 117 -5.79 -3.93 -0.14
C GLU A 117 -5.15 -3.76 1.25
N TRP A 118 -4.01 -4.42 1.49
CA TRP A 118 -3.25 -4.23 2.72
C TRP A 118 -2.29 -3.05 2.58
N ASP A 119 -2.05 -2.36 3.68
CA ASP A 119 -0.97 -1.38 3.73
C ASP A 119 0.40 -2.07 3.75
N ASP A 120 1.45 -1.30 3.45
CA ASP A 120 2.81 -1.81 3.37
C ASP A 120 3.29 -2.45 4.69
N PHE A 121 2.87 -1.92 5.84
CA PHE A 121 3.32 -2.40 7.15
C PHE A 121 2.68 -3.74 7.50
N ASP A 122 1.37 -3.84 7.35
CA ASP A 122 0.58 -5.05 7.59
C ASP A 122 1.04 -6.16 6.65
N HIS A 123 1.21 -5.85 5.36
CA HIS A 123 1.66 -6.82 4.35
C HIS A 123 3.07 -7.34 4.66
N GLN A 124 4.01 -6.47 5.04
CA GLN A 124 5.36 -6.90 5.43
C GLN A 124 5.36 -7.76 6.69
N SER A 125 4.54 -7.41 7.68
CA SER A 125 4.37 -8.19 8.91
C SER A 125 3.83 -9.58 8.61
N PHE A 126 2.79 -9.67 7.77
CA PHE A 126 2.26 -10.94 7.26
C PHE A 126 3.34 -11.78 6.57
N LEU A 127 4.07 -11.21 5.60
CA LEU A 127 5.12 -11.94 4.86
C LEU A 127 6.20 -12.49 5.78
N LYS A 128 6.59 -11.74 6.80
CA LYS A 128 7.59 -12.16 7.79
C LYS A 128 7.13 -13.39 8.56
N VAL A 129 5.89 -13.42 9.02
CA VAL A 129 5.31 -14.56 9.75
C VAL A 129 5.05 -15.74 8.79
N TRP A 130 4.53 -15.47 7.60
CA TRP A 130 4.24 -16.46 6.57
C TRP A 130 5.50 -17.25 6.16
N THR A 131 6.59 -16.55 5.84
CA THR A 131 7.86 -17.17 5.45
C THR A 131 8.52 -17.95 6.58
N LYS A 132 8.29 -17.54 7.84
CA LYS A 132 8.78 -18.24 9.03
C LYS A 132 8.07 -19.58 9.24
N HIS A 133 6.76 -19.63 9.04
CA HIS A 133 5.94 -20.81 9.37
C HIS A 133 5.74 -21.80 8.22
N LYS A 134 5.96 -21.39 6.95
CA LYS A 134 5.93 -22.27 5.75
C LYS A 134 4.72 -23.23 5.74
N GLY A 135 3.53 -22.74 6.04
CA GLY A 135 2.28 -23.52 5.98
C GLY A 135 1.89 -24.27 7.25
N LYS A 136 2.49 -23.96 8.41
CA LYS A 136 2.01 -24.45 9.71
C LYS A 136 0.92 -23.53 10.27
N PRO A 137 -0.14 -24.07 10.90
CA PRO A 137 -1.26 -23.27 11.44
C PRO A 137 -0.84 -22.33 12.57
N SER A 138 0.33 -22.54 13.19
CA SER A 138 0.92 -21.65 14.20
C SER A 138 1.24 -20.25 13.68
N TYR A 139 1.17 -20.02 12.37
CA TYR A 139 1.37 -18.70 11.78
C TYR A 139 0.27 -17.71 12.17
N LEU A 140 -0.97 -18.16 12.33
CA LEU A 140 -2.11 -17.28 12.52
C LEU A 140 -2.07 -16.59 13.89
N GLU A 141 -1.77 -17.35 14.94
CA GLU A 141 -1.59 -16.81 16.30
C GLU A 141 -0.42 -15.81 16.35
N GLU A 142 0.70 -16.11 15.68
CA GLU A 142 1.83 -15.19 15.62
C GLU A 142 1.52 -13.94 14.77
N ALA A 143 0.78 -14.07 13.67
CA ALA A 143 0.41 -12.95 12.80
C ALA A 143 -0.48 -11.95 13.52
N LEU A 144 -1.47 -12.43 14.28
CA LEU A 144 -2.37 -11.58 15.07
C LEU A 144 -1.63 -10.80 16.16
N ALA A 145 -0.50 -11.31 16.67
CA ALA A 145 0.32 -10.57 17.62
C ALA A 145 1.00 -9.32 17.01
N TYR A 146 1.25 -9.33 15.69
CA TYR A 146 1.84 -8.19 14.97
C TYR A 146 0.79 -7.31 14.25
N LEU A 147 -0.45 -7.79 14.12
CA LEU A 147 -1.53 -7.14 13.37
C LEU A 147 -2.73 -6.84 14.29
N PRO A 148 -2.64 -5.83 15.18
CA PRO A 148 -3.69 -5.54 16.16
C PRO A 148 -4.99 -5.03 15.52
N SER A 149 -4.93 -4.54 14.28
CA SER A 149 -6.06 -4.00 13.53
C SER A 149 -6.77 -5.03 12.66
N ARG A 150 -6.26 -6.27 12.56
CA ARG A 150 -6.77 -7.31 11.68
C ARG A 150 -7.34 -8.48 12.47
N THR A 151 -8.39 -9.08 11.92
CA THR A 151 -9.00 -10.28 12.47
C THR A 151 -8.34 -11.55 11.93
N SER A 152 -8.59 -12.70 12.55
CA SER A 152 -8.11 -13.99 12.03
C SER A 152 -8.62 -14.26 10.62
N GLU A 153 -9.87 -13.89 10.35
CA GLU A 153 -10.52 -14.03 9.05
C GLU A 153 -9.79 -13.20 7.98
N ASP A 154 -9.44 -11.95 8.29
CA ASP A 154 -8.70 -11.09 7.35
C ASP A 154 -7.35 -11.72 6.96
N VAL A 155 -6.64 -12.29 7.93
CA VAL A 155 -5.34 -12.94 7.74
C VAL A 155 -5.47 -14.20 6.87
N GLU A 156 -6.51 -15.01 7.09
CA GLU A 156 -6.79 -16.21 6.27
C GLU A 156 -7.20 -15.84 4.84
N GLN A 157 -8.03 -14.82 4.68
CA GLN A 157 -8.40 -14.30 3.36
C GLN A 157 -7.18 -13.77 2.61
N HIS A 158 -6.29 -13.07 3.30
CA HIS A 158 -5.05 -12.59 2.71
C HIS A 158 -4.06 -13.72 2.40
N GLU A 159 -4.04 -14.80 3.20
CA GLU A 159 -3.32 -16.03 2.86
C GLU A 159 -3.83 -16.63 1.54
N MET A 160 -5.15 -16.75 1.38
CA MET A 160 -5.76 -17.28 0.16
C MET A 160 -5.41 -16.40 -1.05
N TRP A 161 -5.55 -15.09 -0.91
CA TRP A 161 -5.15 -14.12 -1.93
C TRP A 161 -3.67 -14.25 -2.28
N TYR A 162 -2.78 -14.36 -1.28
CA TYR A 162 -1.34 -14.42 -1.50
C TYR A 162 -0.92 -15.70 -2.22
N LYS A 163 -1.57 -16.83 -1.93
CA LYS A 163 -1.36 -18.09 -2.67
C LYS A 163 -1.74 -17.95 -4.15
N GLU A 164 -2.90 -17.35 -4.42
CA GLU A 164 -3.35 -17.10 -5.80
C GLU A 164 -2.43 -16.11 -6.53
N PHE A 165 -2.00 -15.05 -5.83
CA PHE A 165 -1.03 -14.10 -6.36
C PHE A 165 0.28 -14.79 -6.77
N LEU A 166 0.84 -15.65 -5.92
CA LEU A 166 2.06 -16.40 -6.21
C LEU A 166 1.89 -17.33 -7.41
N TYR A 167 0.75 -18.05 -7.48
CA TYR A 167 0.44 -18.94 -8.58
C TYR A 167 0.37 -18.19 -9.93
N LEU A 168 -0.38 -17.09 -9.97
CA LEU A 168 -0.50 -16.29 -11.20
C LEU A 168 0.80 -15.59 -11.57
N GLU A 169 1.60 -15.15 -10.60
CA GLU A 169 2.92 -14.55 -10.86
C GLU A 169 3.88 -15.58 -11.48
N GLU A 170 3.84 -16.84 -11.02
CA GLU A 170 4.62 -17.93 -11.61
C GLU A 170 4.18 -18.22 -13.05
N LYS A 171 2.87 -18.34 -13.30
CA LYS A 171 2.32 -18.52 -14.66
C LYS A 171 2.74 -17.42 -15.62
N LYS A 172 2.71 -16.16 -15.16
CA LYS A 172 3.21 -15.03 -15.93
C LYS A 172 4.70 -15.15 -16.28
N LYS A 173 5.54 -15.64 -15.34
CA LYS A 173 6.98 -15.83 -15.57
C LYS A 173 7.25 -16.94 -16.59
N GLU A 174 6.53 -18.05 -16.53
CA GLU A 174 6.68 -19.19 -17.47
C GLU A 174 6.49 -18.73 -18.93
N VAL A 175 5.46 -17.91 -19.16
CA VAL A 175 5.15 -17.35 -20.47
C VAL A 175 6.21 -16.38 -20.97
N GLN A 176 6.74 -15.51 -20.09
CA GLN A 176 7.79 -14.56 -20.46
C GLN A 176 9.08 -15.27 -20.91
N VAL A 177 9.34 -16.48 -20.43
CA VAL A 177 10.47 -17.30 -20.85
C VAL A 177 10.23 -17.95 -22.22
N HIS A 178 8.97 -18.20 -22.60
CA HIS A 178 8.57 -18.88 -23.83
C HIS A 178 8.36 -17.94 -25.04
N VAL A 179 9.22 -16.95 -25.22
CA VAL A 179 9.23 -16.17 -26.47
C VAL A 179 9.91 -17.02 -27.55
N ASP A 180 9.14 -17.43 -28.55
CA ASP A 180 9.65 -18.19 -29.70
C ASP A 180 10.85 -17.47 -30.33
N LYS A 181 12.00 -18.15 -30.34
CA LYS A 181 13.19 -17.68 -31.06
C LYS A 181 12.87 -17.76 -32.54
N ASP A 182 12.64 -16.62 -33.18
CA ASP A 182 12.40 -16.52 -34.62
C ASP A 182 13.41 -17.38 -35.42
N PRO A 183 12.98 -18.54 -35.98
CA PRO A 183 13.86 -19.45 -36.71
C PRO A 183 14.46 -18.81 -37.95
N SER A 184 13.79 -17.79 -38.51
CA SER A 184 14.27 -17.04 -39.67
C SER A 184 15.39 -16.08 -39.31
N ARG A 185 15.60 -15.78 -38.02
CA ARG A 185 16.70 -14.96 -37.51
C ARG A 185 17.84 -15.80 -36.94
N LEU A 186 17.54 -17.02 -36.51
CA LEU A 186 18.53 -18.01 -36.12
C LEU A 186 19.46 -18.24 -37.34
N CYS A 187 20.74 -17.94 -37.20
CA CYS A 187 21.78 -18.03 -38.25
C CYS A 187 21.78 -16.94 -39.35
N LYS A 188 20.95 -15.88 -39.26
CA LYS A 188 21.11 -14.72 -40.16
C LYS A 188 22.04 -13.66 -39.57
N LEU A 189 22.86 -13.08 -40.44
CA LEU A 189 23.71 -11.95 -40.06
C LEU A 189 22.83 -10.77 -39.62
N THR A 190 23.21 -10.13 -38.52
CA THR A 190 22.57 -8.85 -38.14
C THR A 190 22.83 -7.80 -39.22
N LYS A 191 21.92 -6.84 -39.42
CA LYS A 191 22.08 -5.77 -40.42
C LYS A 191 23.43 -5.04 -40.30
N GLY A 192 23.88 -4.78 -39.06
CA GLY A 192 25.18 -4.16 -38.80
C GLY A 192 26.39 -5.07 -39.06
N TRP A 193 26.21 -6.39 -39.13
CA TRP A 193 27.21 -7.31 -39.67
C TRP A 193 27.16 -7.34 -41.20
N GLU A 194 25.96 -7.35 -41.79
CA GLU A 194 25.76 -7.32 -43.24
C GLU A 194 26.39 -6.07 -43.88
N GLU A 195 26.23 -4.90 -43.27
CA GLU A 195 26.88 -3.66 -43.68
C GLU A 195 28.41 -3.69 -43.54
N ARG A 196 28.94 -4.37 -42.52
CA ARG A 196 30.39 -4.56 -42.37
C ARG A 196 30.97 -5.50 -43.43
N CYS A 197 30.25 -6.55 -43.81
CA CYS A 197 30.69 -7.51 -44.82
C CYS A 197 30.62 -6.93 -46.26
N LYS A 198 29.72 -5.98 -46.54
CA LYS A 198 29.63 -5.32 -47.86
C LYS A 198 30.92 -4.58 -48.27
N ASN A 199 31.72 -4.14 -47.31
CA ASN A 199 32.99 -3.44 -47.56
C ASN A 199 34.22 -4.37 -47.59
N ILE A 200 34.04 -5.68 -47.38
CA ILE A 200 35.11 -6.68 -47.49
C ILE A 200 35.05 -7.21 -48.93
N GLY A 201 35.76 -6.54 -49.84
CA GLY A 201 35.91 -6.98 -51.22
C GLY A 201 36.69 -8.30 -51.33
N PRO A 202 36.56 -9.04 -52.45
CA PRO A 202 37.30 -10.28 -52.67
C PRO A 202 38.74 -9.95 -53.00
N THR A 203 39.62 -9.90 -52.02
CA THR A 203 41.07 -9.87 -52.28
C THR A 203 41.80 -10.63 -51.20
N GLY A 204 42.35 -11.77 -51.59
CA GLY A 204 43.33 -12.51 -50.81
C GLY A 204 43.01 -13.98 -50.65
N SER A 205 43.19 -14.77 -51.71
CA SER A 205 43.62 -16.17 -51.58
C SER A 205 45.06 -16.18 -51.04
N ALA A 206 45.24 -15.76 -49.80
CA ALA A 206 46.52 -15.79 -49.08
C ALA A 206 46.24 -16.33 -47.67
N PRO A 207 47.07 -17.25 -47.15
CA PRO A 207 46.93 -17.73 -45.79
C PRO A 207 46.99 -16.53 -44.82
N LEU A 208 45.96 -16.36 -43.99
CA LEU A 208 45.92 -15.35 -42.93
C LEU A 208 46.98 -15.71 -41.86
N LEU A 209 48.24 -15.30 -42.10
CA LEU A 209 49.35 -15.48 -41.15
C LEU A 209 49.32 -14.49 -39.98
N GLN A 210 48.41 -13.51 -40.00
CA GLN A 210 48.22 -12.58 -38.88
C GLN A 210 46.75 -12.36 -38.60
N ILE A 211 46.32 -12.88 -37.44
CA ILE A 211 45.08 -12.46 -36.78
C ILE A 211 45.43 -11.15 -36.05
N PRO A 212 44.87 -10.00 -36.41
CA PRO A 212 45.11 -8.77 -35.67
C PRO A 212 44.57 -8.94 -34.24
N HIS A 213 45.45 -8.81 -33.25
CA HIS A 213 45.05 -8.80 -31.85
C HIS A 213 44.06 -7.65 -31.64
N ARG A 214 42.88 -7.98 -31.07
CA ARG A 214 41.90 -6.96 -30.72
C ARG A 214 42.53 -5.99 -29.73
N ALA A 215 42.31 -4.70 -29.94
CA ALA A 215 42.72 -3.66 -29.01
C ALA A 215 42.20 -4.00 -27.60
N VAL A 216 43.10 -4.07 -26.64
CA VAL A 216 42.76 -4.22 -25.23
C VAL A 216 42.02 -2.93 -24.83
N PRO A 217 40.74 -3.00 -24.44
CA PRO A 217 40.03 -1.81 -23.98
C PRO A 217 40.78 -1.18 -22.82
N THR A 218 40.73 0.15 -22.69
CA THR A 218 41.46 0.89 -21.65
C THR A 218 41.16 0.42 -20.23
N TRP A 219 39.95 -0.09 -19.96
CA TRP A 219 39.55 -0.66 -18.68
C TRP A 219 40.14 -2.06 -18.38
N ARG A 220 40.86 -2.66 -19.34
CA ARG A 220 41.64 -3.91 -19.17
C ARG A 220 43.15 -3.69 -19.22
N GLN A 221 43.62 -2.45 -19.28
CA GLN A 221 45.07 -2.18 -19.18
C GLN A 221 45.51 -2.32 -17.72
N GLY A 222 46.34 -3.33 -17.41
CA GLY A 222 46.99 -3.47 -16.10
C GLY A 222 46.49 -4.61 -15.18
N LEU A 223 45.69 -5.55 -15.70
CA LEU A 223 45.50 -6.87 -15.10
C LEU A 223 46.45 -7.87 -15.75
#